data_AF-A0AAN7YPV3-F1
#
_entry.id   AF-A0AAN7YPV3-F1
#
_cell.length_a   1.000
_cell.length_b   1.000
_cell.length_c   1.000
_cell.angle_alpha   90.00
_cell.angle_beta   90.00
_cell.angle_gamma   90.00
#
_symmetry.space_group_name_H-M   'P 1'
#
loop_
_entity.id
_entity.type
_entity.pdbx_description
1 polymer ?
#
loop_
_entity_poly.entity_id
_entity_poly.type
_entity_poly.pdbx_seq_one_letter_code
_entity_poly.pdbx_strand_id
1 'polypeptide(L)'
;MIIDIETIHYNNRLKNKKQVNDINSPLSPFQEGIYKIRPAFPNSTLGGKNGGHSFISNLKDSWEVGGYNSWIFYNDNGILQVLNNGDIIMSGPIVPTNQQSSCHTWYVNMMFTQSKTLKTPRKDLNRDSYIPKGSINPKDWRFYEPVKLINSWIGIGCNHINNIQFDGTTFPNKLLQFGIGANGKNENNGILFSIPIPFGPNNSNKKDYIDINVDLVLIS
;
A
#
# COMPACT_ATOMS: atom_id res chain seq x y z
N MET A 1 15.10 47.66 -5.62
CA MET A 1 14.39 46.48 -5.08
C MET A 1 13.82 45.74 -6.29
N ILE A 2 14.51 44.68 -6.70
CA ILE A 2 14.25 43.94 -7.93
C ILE A 2 13.10 42.97 -7.63
N ILE A 3 11.98 43.13 -8.33
CA ILE A 3 10.87 42.20 -8.25
C ILE A 3 11.18 41.08 -9.26
N ASP A 4 11.39 39.88 -8.72
CA ASP A 4 11.76 38.69 -9.48
C ASP A 4 10.66 38.30 -10.47
N ILE A 5 11.05 38.14 -11.74
CA ILE A 5 10.15 37.85 -12.86
C ILE A 5 9.64 36.38 -12.81
N GLU A 6 10.23 35.54 -11.95
CA GLU A 6 9.85 34.14 -11.80
C GLU A 6 8.52 33.91 -11.07
N THR A 7 8.03 34.88 -10.26
CA THR A 7 6.77 34.71 -9.52
C THR A 7 5.52 34.86 -10.41
N ILE A 8 5.64 35.52 -11.56
CA ILE A 8 4.50 35.74 -12.47
C ILE A 8 4.22 34.51 -13.35
N HIS A 9 5.22 33.67 -13.61
CA HIS A 9 5.04 32.44 -14.40
C HIS A 9 4.37 31.29 -13.64
N TYR A 10 4.39 31.30 -12.30
CA TYR A 10 3.76 30.26 -11.49
C TYR A 10 2.23 30.40 -11.43
N ASN A 11 1.71 31.63 -11.38
CA ASN A 11 0.27 31.89 -11.24
C ASN A 11 -0.53 31.75 -12.55
N ASN A 12 0.12 31.72 -13.71
CA ASN A 12 -0.57 31.52 -14.99
C ASN A 12 -0.68 30.05 -15.43
N ARG A 13 0.00 29.10 -14.77
CA ARG A 13 -0.15 27.66 -15.06
C ARG A 13 -1.37 27.01 -14.40
N LEU A 14 -1.92 27.61 -13.35
CA LEU A 14 -3.13 27.09 -12.67
C LEU A 14 -4.44 27.51 -13.35
N LYS A 15 -4.42 28.47 -14.29
CA LYS A 15 -5.64 28.97 -14.94
C LYS A 15 -6.04 28.29 -16.26
N ASN A 16 -5.20 27.39 -16.80
CA ASN A 16 -5.42 26.81 -18.13
C ASN A 16 -5.58 25.29 -18.20
N LYS A 17 -5.82 24.59 -17.09
CA LYS A 17 -6.42 23.25 -17.15
C LYS A 17 -7.93 23.37 -17.07
N LYS A 18 -8.55 23.68 -18.22
CA LYS A 18 -9.94 23.29 -18.47
C LYS A 18 -10.03 21.79 -18.18
N GLN A 19 -10.67 21.43 -17.09
CA GLN A 19 -11.24 20.09 -16.91
C GLN A 19 -12.17 19.86 -18.09
N VAL A 20 -11.72 19.04 -19.04
CA VAL A 20 -12.63 18.38 -19.97
C VAL A 20 -13.34 17.33 -19.13
N ASN A 21 -14.50 17.73 -18.59
CA ASN A 21 -15.41 16.82 -17.90
C ASN A 21 -16.02 15.88 -18.95
N ASP A 22 -15.33 14.77 -19.24
CA ASP A 22 -15.97 13.58 -19.79
C ASP A 22 -16.77 12.92 -18.66
N ILE A 23 -18.02 13.37 -18.49
CA ILE A 23 -18.95 12.95 -17.43
C ILE A 23 -19.32 11.44 -17.54
N ASN A 24 -18.91 10.76 -18.62
CA ASN A 24 -19.25 9.36 -18.90
C ASN A 24 -18.05 8.41 -18.98
N SER A 25 -16.82 8.88 -18.73
CA SER A 25 -15.70 7.94 -18.55
C SER A 25 -15.80 7.36 -17.14
N PRO A 26 -15.84 6.02 -16.96
CA PRO A 26 -15.76 5.45 -15.62
C PRO A 26 -14.51 6.02 -14.95
N LEU A 27 -14.70 6.67 -13.80
CA LEU A 27 -13.60 7.25 -13.03
C LEU A 27 -12.53 6.18 -12.88
N SER A 28 -11.34 6.46 -13.40
CA SER A 28 -10.18 5.60 -13.21
C SER A 28 -10.04 5.34 -11.71
N PRO A 29 -9.91 4.08 -11.25
CA PRO A 29 -9.69 3.80 -9.83
C PRO A 29 -8.37 4.40 -9.32
N PHE A 30 -7.51 4.86 -10.25
CA PHE A 30 -6.32 5.66 -10.00
C PHE A 30 -6.63 7.12 -10.26
N GLN A 31 -6.70 7.89 -9.17
CA GLN A 31 -6.81 9.33 -9.19
C GLN A 31 -5.64 9.88 -8.37
N GLU A 32 -5.03 10.97 -8.83
CA GLU A 32 -4.17 11.79 -7.97
C GLU A 32 -4.98 12.23 -6.76
N GLY A 33 -4.38 12.16 -5.57
CA GLY A 33 -5.10 12.50 -4.34
C GLY A 33 -4.63 11.72 -3.12
N ILE A 34 -5.38 11.86 -2.05
CA ILE A 34 -5.14 11.19 -0.77
C ILE A 34 -6.24 10.17 -0.54
N TYR A 35 -5.83 8.96 -0.22
CA TYR A 35 -6.68 7.84 0.13
C TYR A 35 -6.51 7.52 1.60
N LYS A 36 -7.62 7.32 2.30
CA LYS A 36 -7.64 6.69 3.61
C LYS A 36 -7.43 5.19 3.45
N ILE A 37 -6.52 4.63 4.23
CA ILE A 37 -6.23 3.20 4.26
C ILE A 37 -7.11 2.52 5.30
N ARG A 38 -7.75 1.40 4.93
CA ARG A 38 -8.55 0.57 5.83
C ARG A 38 -8.10 -0.88 5.76
N PRO A 39 -8.16 -1.63 6.87
CA PRO A 39 -7.98 -3.08 6.82
C PRO A 39 -8.94 -3.71 5.81
N ALA A 40 -8.44 -4.59 4.94
CA ALA A 40 -9.29 -5.31 4.01
C ALA A 40 -9.99 -6.47 4.73
N PHE A 41 -11.32 -6.55 4.58
CA PHE A 41 -12.11 -7.67 5.08
C PHE A 41 -12.44 -8.65 3.96
N PRO A 42 -12.35 -9.96 4.22
CA PRO A 42 -12.56 -10.97 3.18
C PRO A 42 -14.03 -11.03 2.77
N ASN A 43 -14.27 -11.06 1.46
CA ASN A 43 -15.56 -11.45 0.89
C ASN A 43 -15.51 -12.94 0.51
N SER A 44 -16.23 -13.75 1.28
CA SER A 44 -16.23 -15.22 1.12
C SER A 44 -16.84 -15.67 -0.20
N THR A 45 -17.79 -14.93 -0.78
CA THR A 45 -18.39 -15.27 -2.08
C THR A 45 -17.39 -15.16 -3.22
N LEU A 46 -16.42 -14.24 -3.08
CA LEU A 46 -15.31 -14.06 -4.01
C LEU A 46 -14.13 -15.00 -3.72
N GLY A 47 -14.20 -15.83 -2.67
CA GLY A 47 -13.10 -16.69 -2.22
C GLY A 47 -12.08 -16.00 -1.32
N GLY A 48 -12.36 -14.78 -0.87
CA GLY A 48 -11.51 -14.06 0.09
C GLY A 48 -11.37 -14.83 1.40
N LYS A 49 -10.16 -14.89 1.93
CA LYS A 49 -9.82 -15.56 3.20
C LYS A 49 -8.90 -14.69 4.03
N ASN A 50 -9.05 -14.72 5.35
CA ASN A 50 -8.28 -13.91 6.32
C ASN A 50 -8.41 -12.39 6.04
N GLY A 51 -8.29 -11.55 7.07
CA GLY A 51 -8.31 -10.10 6.88
C GLY A 51 -8.44 -9.37 8.21
N GLY A 52 -8.94 -8.13 8.16
CA GLY A 52 -9.05 -7.28 9.36
C GLY A 52 -7.70 -6.77 9.88
N HIS A 53 -6.65 -6.84 9.07
CA HIS A 53 -5.33 -6.27 9.32
C HIS A 53 -4.89 -5.43 8.12
N SER A 54 -4.03 -4.44 8.35
CA SER A 54 -3.35 -3.72 7.27
C SER A 54 -2.04 -4.40 6.87
N PHE A 55 -1.36 -4.96 7.87
CA PHE A 55 -0.08 -5.65 7.71
C PHE A 55 -0.13 -7.00 8.43
N ILE A 56 0.45 -8.03 7.85
CA ILE A 56 0.62 -9.34 8.48
C ILE A 56 2.00 -9.90 8.16
N SER A 57 2.66 -10.52 9.13
CA SER A 57 3.95 -11.17 8.94
C SER A 57 3.87 -12.67 9.21
N ASN A 58 4.73 -13.44 8.55
CA ASN A 58 4.98 -14.84 8.88
C ASN A 58 5.91 -15.01 10.09
N LEU A 59 6.47 -13.93 10.64
CA LEU A 59 7.26 -13.89 11.88
C LEU A 59 6.37 -13.97 13.12
N LYS A 60 5.71 -15.10 13.32
CA LYS A 60 4.88 -15.29 14.51
C LYS A 60 5.76 -15.33 15.77
N ASP A 61 5.37 -14.58 16.80
CA ASP A 61 6.03 -14.52 18.11
C ASP A 61 7.50 -14.03 18.07
N SER A 62 7.91 -13.35 17.00
CA SER A 62 9.25 -12.78 16.82
C SER A 62 9.44 -11.55 17.70
N TRP A 63 10.53 -11.54 18.46
CA TRP A 63 10.87 -10.42 19.35
C TRP A 63 11.23 -9.15 18.57
N GLU A 64 11.75 -9.28 17.34
CA GLU A 64 12.10 -8.16 16.46
C GLU A 64 10.88 -7.26 16.18
N VAL A 65 9.68 -7.84 16.16
CA VAL A 65 8.41 -7.15 15.93
C VAL A 65 7.51 -7.12 17.18
N GLY A 66 8.12 -7.26 18.38
CA GLY A 66 7.44 -7.15 19.67
C GLY A 66 6.55 -8.35 20.02
N GLY A 67 6.74 -9.50 19.38
CA GLY A 67 5.93 -10.70 19.56
C GLY A 67 4.59 -10.67 18.80
N TYR A 68 4.34 -9.63 18.01
CA TYR A 68 3.12 -9.49 17.20
C TYR A 68 3.37 -9.90 15.76
N ASN A 69 2.32 -10.31 15.05
CA ASN A 69 2.41 -10.71 13.66
C ASN A 69 1.39 -10.01 12.76
N SER A 70 0.57 -9.09 13.29
CA SER A 70 -0.36 -8.32 12.48
C SER A 70 -0.62 -6.95 13.08
N TRP A 71 -0.83 -5.97 12.21
CA TRP A 71 -1.02 -4.57 12.58
C TRP A 71 -2.10 -3.90 11.75
N ILE A 72 -2.69 -2.85 12.31
CA ILE A 72 -3.62 -1.93 11.65
C ILE A 72 -3.15 -0.50 11.86
N PHE A 73 -3.59 0.42 11.01
CA PHE A 73 -3.38 1.84 11.25
C PHE A 73 -4.17 2.33 12.48
N TYR A 74 -3.48 2.99 13.39
CA TYR A 74 -4.04 3.49 14.65
C TYR A 74 -5.10 4.55 14.39
N ASN A 75 -6.31 4.38 14.95
CA ASN A 75 -7.46 5.27 14.77
C ASN A 75 -7.76 5.58 13.29
N ASP A 76 -7.52 4.62 12.39
CA ASP A 76 -7.62 4.76 10.94
C ASP A 76 -6.81 5.93 10.35
N ASN A 77 -5.69 6.32 10.96
CA ASN A 77 -4.84 7.43 10.50
C ASN A 77 -3.84 7.03 9.39
N GLY A 78 -4.08 5.89 8.72
CA GLY A 78 -3.29 5.46 7.58
C GLY A 78 -3.69 6.20 6.32
N ILE A 79 -2.69 6.75 5.63
CA ILE A 79 -2.90 7.45 4.35
C ILE A 79 -2.04 6.84 3.25
N LEU A 80 -2.62 6.81 2.04
CA LEU A 80 -1.89 6.61 0.80
C LEU A 80 -2.07 7.85 -0.06
N GLN A 81 -0.98 8.51 -0.41
CA GLN A 81 -0.98 9.64 -1.33
C GLN A 81 -0.52 9.16 -2.71
N VAL A 82 -1.29 9.49 -3.75
CA VAL A 82 -0.89 9.35 -5.15
C VAL A 82 -0.39 10.71 -5.63
N LEU A 83 0.90 10.80 -5.94
CA LEU A 83 1.56 12.02 -6.39
C LEU A 83 1.31 12.27 -7.88
N ASN A 84 1.53 13.50 -8.33
CA ASN A 84 1.31 13.95 -9.71
C ASN A 84 2.21 13.21 -10.72
N ASN A 85 3.36 12.71 -10.27
CA ASN A 85 4.27 11.90 -11.08
C ASN A 85 3.86 10.41 -11.14
N GLY A 86 2.78 10.04 -10.46
CA GLY A 86 2.26 8.67 -10.39
C GLY A 86 2.81 7.84 -9.25
N ASP A 87 3.85 8.29 -8.54
CA ASP A 87 4.39 7.60 -7.37
C ASP A 87 3.38 7.59 -6.23
N ILE A 88 3.52 6.62 -5.32
CA ILE A 88 2.64 6.51 -4.15
C ILE A 88 3.44 6.53 -2.86
N ILE A 89 2.89 7.19 -1.84
CA ILE A 89 3.44 7.23 -0.48
C ILE A 89 2.39 6.69 0.47
N MET A 90 2.74 5.65 1.23
CA MET A 90 1.97 5.10 2.32
C MET A 90 2.59 5.53 3.64
N SER A 91 1.80 6.10 4.53
CA SER A 91 2.28 6.44 5.86
C SER A 91 1.22 6.42 6.94
N GLY A 92 1.68 6.34 8.19
CA GLY A 92 0.85 6.49 9.39
C GLY A 92 1.29 5.58 10.53
N PRO A 93 0.82 5.85 11.76
CA PRO A 93 1.09 5.00 12.91
C PRO A 93 0.29 3.69 12.81
N ILE A 94 0.92 2.58 13.17
CA ILE A 94 0.30 1.26 13.25
C ILE A 94 0.45 0.68 14.66
N VAL A 95 -0.55 -0.09 15.05
CA VAL A 95 -0.61 -0.83 16.32
C VAL A 95 -0.97 -2.30 16.08
N PRO A 96 -0.62 -3.21 17.00
CA PRO A 96 -0.99 -4.62 16.86
C PRO A 96 -2.51 -4.81 16.78
N THR A 97 -2.98 -5.65 15.86
CA THR A 97 -4.42 -5.87 15.60
C THR A 97 -5.15 -6.39 16.85
N ASN A 98 -4.51 -7.27 17.62
CA ASN A 98 -5.08 -7.91 18.81
C ASN A 98 -4.87 -7.10 20.11
N GLN A 99 -4.10 -6.00 20.08
CA GLN A 99 -3.81 -5.18 21.25
C GLN A 99 -3.48 -3.73 20.85
N GLN A 100 -4.50 -2.98 20.44
CA GLN A 100 -4.32 -1.60 19.95
C GLN A 100 -3.78 -0.63 21.00
N SER A 101 -3.87 -0.96 22.30
CA SER A 101 -3.30 -0.18 23.40
C SER A 101 -1.83 -0.54 23.71
N SER A 102 -1.22 -1.44 22.94
CA SER A 102 0.18 -1.84 23.14
C SER A 102 1.12 -0.66 22.90
N CYS A 103 2.23 -0.62 23.65
CA CYS A 103 3.31 0.34 23.40
C CYS A 103 4.26 -0.10 22.26
N HIS A 104 4.06 -1.29 21.68
CA HIS A 104 4.82 -1.79 20.52
C HIS A 104 4.20 -1.25 19.23
N THR A 105 4.38 0.05 18.99
CA THR A 105 3.77 0.76 17.87
C THR A 105 4.81 1.15 16.83
N TRP A 106 4.42 1.29 15.56
CA TRP A 106 5.35 1.67 14.50
C TRP A 106 4.81 2.85 13.71
N TYR A 107 5.68 3.71 13.19
CA TYR A 107 5.34 4.62 12.12
C TYR A 107 5.74 4.00 10.79
N VAL A 108 4.77 3.78 9.91
CA VAL A 108 5.01 3.32 8.54
C VAL A 108 5.37 4.50 7.67
N ASN A 109 6.45 4.38 6.90
CA ASN A 109 6.77 5.30 5.82
C ASN A 109 7.30 4.51 4.62
N MET A 110 6.48 4.38 3.58
CA MET A 110 6.83 3.62 2.38
C MET A 110 6.49 4.41 1.12
N MET A 111 7.48 4.56 0.25
CA MET A 111 7.35 5.14 -1.09
C MET A 111 7.53 4.05 -2.14
N PHE A 112 6.69 4.13 -3.18
CA PHE A 112 6.75 3.24 -4.32
C PHE A 112 6.66 4.04 -5.62
N THR A 113 7.40 3.58 -6.63
CA THR A 113 7.37 4.15 -7.97
C THR A 113 6.66 3.21 -8.94
N GLN A 114 5.96 3.78 -9.91
CA GLN A 114 5.20 2.98 -10.86
C GLN A 114 6.15 2.14 -11.72
N SER A 115 5.93 0.83 -11.76
CA SER A 115 6.73 -0.06 -12.60
C SER A 115 6.37 0.11 -14.06
N LYS A 116 7.40 0.17 -14.90
CA LYS A 116 7.27 0.20 -16.37
C LYS A 116 7.19 -1.20 -16.98
N THR A 117 7.39 -2.24 -16.17
CA THR A 117 7.45 -3.62 -16.65
C THR A 117 6.06 -4.22 -16.59
N LEU A 118 5.61 -4.82 -17.71
CA LEU A 118 4.39 -5.62 -17.70
C LEU A 118 4.57 -6.82 -16.76
N LYS A 119 3.62 -7.01 -15.84
CA LYS A 119 3.63 -8.10 -14.87
C LYS A 119 2.33 -8.89 -14.94
N THR A 120 2.44 -10.17 -14.62
CA THR A 120 1.29 -11.03 -14.38
C THR A 120 0.67 -10.68 -13.03
N PRO A 121 -0.61 -10.26 -12.99
CA PRO A 121 -1.27 -9.91 -11.73
C PRO A 121 -1.37 -11.10 -10.77
N ARG A 122 -1.17 -10.88 -9.46
CA ARG A 122 -1.44 -11.89 -8.43
C ARG A 122 -2.94 -11.93 -8.14
N LYS A 123 -3.56 -13.08 -8.42
CA LYS A 123 -5.01 -13.29 -8.28
C LYS A 123 -5.30 -14.21 -7.09
N ASP A 124 -5.58 -13.60 -5.95
CA ASP A 124 -5.79 -14.32 -4.69
C ASP A 124 -7.27 -14.69 -4.43
N LEU A 125 -8.20 -14.20 -5.25
CA LEU A 125 -9.62 -14.55 -5.20
C LEU A 125 -9.93 -15.76 -6.09
N ASN A 126 -11.16 -16.27 -6.00
CA ASN A 126 -11.66 -17.31 -6.89
C ASN A 126 -11.50 -16.87 -8.35
N ARG A 127 -11.20 -17.84 -9.24
CA ARG A 127 -11.04 -17.58 -10.69
C ARG A 127 -12.26 -16.85 -11.29
N ASP A 128 -13.45 -17.19 -10.81
CA ASP A 128 -14.72 -16.66 -11.32
C ASP A 128 -15.03 -15.24 -10.80
N SER A 129 -14.26 -14.71 -9.85
CA SER A 129 -14.32 -13.30 -9.41
C SER A 129 -13.75 -12.34 -10.44
N TYR A 130 -12.99 -12.84 -11.43
CA TYR A 130 -12.33 -12.06 -12.46
C TYR A 130 -13.07 -12.13 -13.80
N ILE A 131 -12.93 -11.09 -14.62
CA ILE A 131 -13.45 -11.10 -16.00
C ILE A 131 -12.89 -12.30 -16.79
N PRO A 132 -13.71 -12.91 -17.68
CA PRO A 132 -15.03 -12.44 -18.12
C PRO A 132 -16.21 -12.83 -17.23
N LYS A 133 -16.02 -13.65 -16.18
CA LYS A 133 -17.14 -14.13 -15.36
C LYS A 133 -17.52 -13.18 -14.22
N GLY A 134 -16.52 -12.62 -13.55
CA GLY A 134 -16.72 -11.70 -12.42
C GLY A 134 -16.51 -10.24 -12.80
N SER A 135 -16.63 -9.36 -11.81
CA SER A 135 -16.53 -7.91 -11.94
C SER A 135 -15.09 -7.38 -11.99
N ILE A 136 -14.11 -8.16 -11.51
CA ILE A 136 -12.74 -7.67 -11.32
C ILE A 136 -11.96 -7.77 -12.63
N ASN A 137 -11.41 -6.65 -13.10
CA ASN A 137 -10.54 -6.59 -14.28
C ASN A 137 -9.08 -6.30 -13.91
N PRO A 138 -8.20 -7.32 -13.89
CA PRO A 138 -6.78 -7.13 -13.57
C PRO A 138 -5.99 -6.33 -14.61
N LYS A 139 -6.52 -6.08 -15.82
CA LYS A 139 -5.85 -5.22 -16.81
C LYS A 139 -5.86 -3.76 -16.39
N ASP A 140 -6.78 -3.38 -15.51
CA ASP A 140 -6.89 -2.01 -15.04
C ASP A 140 -5.91 -1.74 -13.89
N TRP A 141 -5.32 -2.77 -13.27
CA TRP A 141 -4.41 -2.60 -12.15
C TRP A 141 -3.10 -1.87 -12.52
N ARG A 142 -2.57 -1.12 -11.57
CA ARG A 142 -1.24 -0.51 -11.63
C ARG A 142 -0.27 -1.29 -10.75
N PHE A 143 1.00 -1.32 -11.17
CA PHE A 143 2.05 -2.05 -10.49
C PHE A 143 3.15 -1.09 -10.04
N TYR A 144 3.70 -1.34 -8.85
CA TYR A 144 4.69 -0.47 -8.23
C TYR A 144 5.86 -1.24 -7.64
N GLU A 145 7.02 -0.59 -7.67
CA GLU A 145 8.27 -1.04 -7.08
C GLU A 145 8.60 -0.18 -5.84
N PRO A 146 9.03 -0.79 -4.73
CA PRO A 146 9.45 -0.04 -3.55
C PRO A 146 10.71 0.79 -3.87
N VAL A 147 10.71 2.06 -3.48
CA VAL A 147 11.91 2.89 -3.58
C VAL A 147 12.96 2.42 -2.55
N LYS A 148 14.17 2.13 -3.02
CA LYS A 148 15.26 1.62 -2.17
C LYS A 148 15.65 2.65 -1.10
N LEU A 149 16.00 2.16 0.09
CA LEU A 149 16.56 2.94 1.19
C LEU A 149 15.67 4.05 1.79
N ILE A 150 14.43 4.21 1.33
CA ILE A 150 13.45 5.14 1.91
C ILE A 150 12.45 4.41 2.82
N ASN A 151 12.09 3.19 2.43
CA ASN A 151 11.01 2.43 3.06
C ASN A 151 11.41 1.93 4.45
N SER A 152 10.64 2.32 5.46
CA SER A 152 10.95 1.98 6.85
C SER A 152 9.71 1.87 7.73
N TRP A 153 9.82 1.05 8.78
CA TRP A 153 8.98 1.14 9.97
C TRP A 153 9.80 1.65 11.14
N ILE A 154 9.42 2.80 11.68
CA ILE A 154 10.12 3.44 12.80
C ILE A 154 9.41 3.07 14.09
N GLY A 155 10.12 2.48 15.04
CA GLY A 155 9.56 2.10 16.33
C GLY A 155 9.13 3.33 17.13
N ILE A 156 7.88 3.35 17.57
CA ILE A 156 7.32 4.31 18.53
C ILE A 156 6.97 3.55 19.81
N GLY A 157 7.51 3.97 20.95
CA GLY A 157 7.22 3.36 22.25
C GLY A 157 8.25 2.31 22.68
N CYS A 158 7.80 1.09 22.97
CA CYS A 158 8.58 0.06 23.66
C CYS A 158 9.12 -1.06 22.76
N ASN A 159 9.23 -0.82 21.45
CA ASN A 159 9.77 -1.82 20.53
C ASN A 159 11.22 -2.19 20.87
N HIS A 160 11.57 -3.46 20.65
CA HIS A 160 12.94 -3.95 20.87
C HIS A 160 13.95 -3.39 19.86
N ILE A 161 13.48 -3.01 18.67
CA ILE A 161 14.28 -2.36 17.63
C ILE A 161 13.63 -1.03 17.24
N ASN A 162 14.46 -0.05 16.93
CA ASN A 162 14.00 1.32 16.63
C ASN A 162 13.62 1.53 15.17
N ASN A 163 14.12 0.69 14.26
CA ASN A 163 13.90 0.86 12.83
C ASN A 163 13.95 -0.49 12.09
N ILE A 164 12.96 -0.73 11.24
CA ILE A 164 12.96 -1.79 10.23
C ILE A 164 13.18 -1.11 8.89
N GLN A 165 14.42 -1.14 8.39
CA GLN A 165 14.73 -0.59 7.08
C GLN A 165 14.51 -1.65 6.00
N PHE A 166 13.66 -1.37 5.03
CA PHE A 166 13.51 -2.22 3.86
C PHE A 166 14.50 -1.80 2.77
N ASP A 167 15.18 -2.77 2.19
CA ASP A 167 16.20 -2.56 1.15
C ASP A 167 15.62 -2.29 -0.25
N GLY A 168 14.29 -2.35 -0.37
CA GLY A 168 13.57 -2.23 -1.64
C GLY A 168 13.62 -3.50 -2.50
N THR A 169 14.04 -4.63 -1.93
CA THR A 169 13.88 -5.92 -2.60
C THR A 169 12.41 -6.32 -2.63
N THR A 170 12.04 -7.02 -3.70
CA THR A 170 10.71 -7.61 -3.85
C THR A 170 10.86 -9.10 -4.10
N PHE A 171 9.85 -9.89 -3.72
CA PHE A 171 9.77 -11.24 -4.25
C PHE A 171 9.65 -11.23 -5.77
N PRO A 172 10.24 -12.21 -6.47
CA PRO A 172 10.07 -12.34 -7.91
C PRO A 172 8.59 -12.32 -8.28
N ASN A 173 8.21 -11.43 -9.21
CA ASN A 173 6.84 -11.25 -9.70
C ASN A 173 5.79 -10.88 -8.63
N LYS A 174 6.20 -10.31 -7.48
CA LYS A 174 5.26 -9.75 -6.49
C LYS A 174 5.49 -8.26 -6.29
N LEU A 175 5.27 -7.49 -7.36
CA LEU A 175 5.17 -6.03 -7.23
C LEU A 175 3.92 -5.66 -6.44
N LEU A 176 3.90 -4.45 -5.89
CA LEU A 176 2.68 -3.91 -5.30
C LEU A 176 1.67 -3.76 -6.43
N GLN A 177 0.48 -4.31 -6.27
CA GLN A 177 -0.65 -4.12 -7.18
C GLN A 177 -1.67 -3.22 -6.52
N PHE A 178 -2.16 -2.23 -7.27
CA PHE A 178 -3.18 -1.28 -6.85
C PHE A 178 -4.33 -1.39 -7.87
N GLY A 179 -5.57 -1.48 -7.39
CA GLY A 179 -6.80 -1.39 -8.18
C GLY A 179 -7.99 -2.05 -7.50
N ILE A 180 -9.13 -2.05 -8.19
CA ILE A 180 -10.36 -2.74 -7.77
C ILE A 180 -10.10 -4.25 -7.65
N GLY A 181 -10.29 -4.81 -6.47
CA GLY A 181 -10.04 -6.21 -6.15
C GLY A 181 -8.56 -6.61 -6.09
N ALA A 182 -7.65 -5.65 -6.18
CA ALA A 182 -6.21 -5.92 -6.15
C ALA A 182 -5.74 -6.36 -4.75
N ASN A 183 -6.44 -6.00 -3.66
CA ASN A 183 -6.11 -6.44 -2.30
C ASN A 183 -6.23 -7.97 -2.08
N GLY A 184 -6.88 -8.70 -3.00
CA GLY A 184 -7.04 -10.15 -2.90
C GLY A 184 -8.01 -10.63 -1.82
N LYS A 185 -8.82 -9.73 -1.24
CA LYS A 185 -9.78 -10.02 -0.16
C LYS A 185 -11.23 -9.77 -0.58
N ASN A 186 -11.48 -8.71 -1.33
CA ASN A 186 -12.81 -8.27 -1.74
C ASN A 186 -12.75 -7.57 -3.11
N GLU A 187 -13.83 -6.89 -3.52
CA GLU A 187 -13.90 -6.12 -4.76
C GLU A 187 -13.71 -4.61 -4.56
N ASN A 188 -13.25 -4.17 -3.39
CA ASN A 188 -12.97 -2.75 -3.15
C ASN A 188 -11.70 -2.33 -3.88
N ASN A 189 -11.55 -1.01 -4.09
CA ASN A 189 -10.26 -0.46 -4.47
C ASN A 189 -9.26 -0.71 -3.35
N GLY A 190 -8.07 -1.21 -3.67
CA GLY A 190 -7.12 -1.62 -2.65
C GLY A 190 -5.75 -1.93 -3.20
N ILE A 191 -4.86 -2.33 -2.30
CA ILE A 191 -3.49 -2.75 -2.66
C ILE A 191 -3.15 -4.10 -2.06
N LEU A 192 -2.28 -4.82 -2.76
CA LEU A 192 -1.63 -6.03 -2.29
C LEU A 192 -0.12 -5.91 -2.53
N PHE A 193 0.68 -6.18 -1.51
CA PHE A 193 2.13 -6.26 -1.63
C PHE A 193 2.73 -7.23 -0.61
N SER A 194 3.86 -7.84 -0.95
CA SER A 194 4.64 -8.69 -0.04
C SER A 194 6.08 -8.15 -0.02
N ILE A 195 6.53 -7.62 1.11
CA ILE A 195 7.89 -7.11 1.27
C ILE A 195 8.74 -8.05 2.11
N PRO A 196 9.95 -8.45 1.63
CA PRO A 196 10.90 -9.19 2.46
C PRO A 196 11.33 -8.36 3.68
N ILE A 197 11.48 -9.02 4.83
CA ILE A 197 12.00 -8.41 6.05
C ILE A 197 13.50 -8.74 6.16
N PRO A 198 14.36 -7.79 6.58
CA PRO A 198 15.80 -8.02 6.69
C PRO A 198 16.23 -8.84 7.93
N PHE A 199 15.31 -9.39 8.72
CA PHE A 199 15.66 -10.18 9.90
C PHE A 199 16.00 -11.61 9.48
N GLY A 200 17.28 -11.98 9.57
CA GLY A 200 17.69 -13.35 9.29
C GLY A 200 19.21 -13.50 9.20
N PRO A 201 19.83 -14.34 10.05
CA PRO A 201 21.21 -14.75 9.84
C PRO A 201 21.23 -15.72 8.66
N ASN A 202 21.77 -15.29 7.52
CA ASN A 202 22.03 -16.13 6.35
C ASN A 202 20.78 -16.79 5.71
N ASN A 203 20.13 -16.06 4.80
CA ASN A 203 19.79 -16.49 3.43
C ASN A 203 19.28 -17.94 3.22
N SER A 204 18.54 -18.54 4.16
CA SER A 204 18.11 -19.94 4.09
C SER A 204 16.58 -20.07 4.05
N ASN A 205 16.06 -20.04 2.82
CA ASN A 205 14.85 -20.72 2.33
C ASN A 205 13.47 -20.49 2.99
N LYS A 206 13.36 -19.66 4.03
CA LYS A 206 12.10 -18.99 4.40
C LYS A 206 12.39 -17.50 4.41
N LYS A 207 11.98 -16.82 3.33
CA LYS A 207 12.11 -15.37 3.23
C LYS A 207 10.99 -14.76 4.06
N ASP A 208 11.32 -14.35 5.28
CA ASP A 208 10.38 -13.63 6.13
C ASP A 208 9.85 -12.39 5.41
N TYR A 209 8.58 -12.10 5.62
CA TYR A 209 7.87 -11.07 4.88
C TYR A 209 6.79 -10.38 5.71
N ILE A 210 6.47 -9.16 5.29
CA ILE A 210 5.23 -8.47 5.65
C ILE A 210 4.37 -8.42 4.39
N ASP A 211 3.16 -8.95 4.50
CA ASP A 211 2.09 -8.77 3.53
C ASP A 211 1.30 -7.52 3.90
N ILE A 212 0.96 -6.72 2.88
CA ILE A 212 0.10 -5.55 2.94
C ILE A 212 -1.16 -5.88 2.13
N ASN A 213 -2.33 -5.83 2.76
CA ASN A 213 -3.62 -6.08 2.14
C ASN A 213 -4.64 -5.08 2.68
N VAL A 214 -4.88 -3.99 1.96
CA VAL A 214 -5.74 -2.91 2.45
C VAL A 214 -6.71 -2.41 1.40
N ASP A 215 -7.83 -1.89 1.88
CA ASP A 215 -8.80 -1.14 1.11
C ASP A 215 -8.41 0.35 1.13
N LEU A 216 -8.71 1.03 0.02
CA LEU A 216 -8.41 2.45 -0.18
C LEU A 216 -9.69 3.21 -0.47
N VAL A 217 -9.89 4.32 0.26
CA VAL A 217 -11.03 5.21 0.10
C VAL A 217 -10.51 6.61 -0.21
N LEU A 218 -10.82 7.16 -1.39
CA LEU A 218 -10.42 8.51 -1.76
C LEU A 218 -11.07 9.54 -0.80
N ILE A 219 -10.27 10.48 -0.27
CA ILE A 219 -10.74 11.51 0.67
C ILE A 219 -10.39 12.95 0.25
N SER A 220 -9.48 13.15 -0.69
CA SER A 220 -9.18 14.46 -1.28
C SER A 220 -8.52 14.32 -2.65
#